data_AF-A0A8B7UDF0-F1
#
_entry.id   AF-A0A8B7UDF0-F1
#
_cell.length_a   1.000
_cell.length_b   1.000
_cell.length_c   1.000
_cell.angle_alpha   90.00
_cell.angle_beta   90.00
_cell.angle_gamma   90.00
#
_symmetry.space_group_name_H-M   'P 1'
#
loop_
_entity.id
_entity.type
_entity.pdbx_description
1 polymer ?
#
loop_
_entity_poly.entity_id
_entity_poly.type
_entity_poly.pdbx_seq_one_letter_code
_entity_poly.pdbx_strand_id
1 'polypeptide(L)'
;MKGTLEFLVSSDPVARLLRETFIFKIIPMLNPDGVINGNHRCSLRGEDLNRQWLSPSAHLQPTIYHAKGLLYYMSSIGRKPIVFCDFHGHSQRKNVFLYGCSTKETLWQAGCTVGASTLLEDVSYRTLPKILDKLAPAFTMSSCSFLVEKSRASTARVVVWREMGVSRSYTMESSYCGCNQGPYQGLQFGTSELEEMGAMFCLGLLILELKSMNCSYHLLARAEDSTLLSAEEDLDHHLQR
;
A
#
# COMPACT_ATOMS: atom_id res chain seq x y z
N MET A 1 0.95 11.20 0.35
CA MET A 1 2.22 11.30 -0.44
C MET A 1 3.20 12.29 0.19
N LYS A 2 2.82 13.54 0.49
CA LYS A 2 3.72 14.52 1.12
C LYS A 2 4.41 13.99 2.39
N GLY A 3 3.65 13.51 3.38
CA GLY A 3 4.25 12.96 4.61
C GLY A 3 5.14 11.73 4.39
N THR A 4 4.84 10.89 3.39
CA THR A 4 5.75 9.80 2.97
C THR A 4 7.09 10.37 2.49
N LEU A 5 7.06 11.37 1.60
CA LEU A 5 8.27 11.98 1.05
C LEU A 5 9.05 12.71 2.14
N GLU A 6 8.40 13.56 2.94
CA GLU A 6 9.05 14.33 4.01
C GLU A 6 9.70 13.42 5.05
N PHE A 7 9.00 12.36 5.47
CA PHE A 7 9.60 11.37 6.36
C PHE A 7 10.80 10.69 5.70
N LEU A 8 10.65 10.18 4.47
CA LEU A 8 11.72 9.48 3.76
C LEU A 8 12.94 10.33 3.44
N VAL A 9 12.86 11.66 3.41
CA VAL A 9 14.02 12.54 3.19
C VAL A 9 14.54 13.18 4.48
N SER A 10 13.86 12.97 5.60
CA SER A 10 14.27 13.52 6.89
C SER A 10 15.58 12.92 7.42
N SER A 11 16.15 13.58 8.42
CA SER A 11 17.31 13.11 9.19
C SER A 11 16.96 12.06 10.25
N ASP A 12 15.69 11.70 10.37
CA ASP A 12 15.22 10.70 11.34
C ASP A 12 16.02 9.39 11.18
N PRO A 13 16.52 8.78 12.29
CA PRO A 13 17.24 7.52 12.23
C PRO A 13 16.47 6.39 11.52
N VAL A 14 15.16 6.31 11.72
CA VAL A 14 14.26 5.33 11.09
C VAL A 14 14.21 5.57 9.57
N ALA A 15 14.09 6.83 9.16
CA ALA A 15 14.09 7.20 7.75
C ALA A 15 15.42 6.88 7.07
N ARG A 16 16.56 7.09 7.76
CA ARG A 16 17.89 6.67 7.27
C ARG A 16 17.95 5.17 7.09
N LEU A 17 17.48 4.40 8.08
CA LEU A 17 17.48 2.93 8.02
C LEU A 17 16.62 2.40 6.86
N LEU A 18 15.45 3.01 6.61
CA LEU A 18 14.63 2.69 5.45
C LEU A 18 15.37 2.93 4.13
N ARG A 19 16.09 4.05 3.98
CA ARG A 19 16.85 4.36 2.75
C ARG A 19 18.04 3.43 2.55
N GLU A 20 18.60 2.89 3.62
CA GLU A 20 19.66 1.86 3.55
C GLU A 20 19.10 0.47 3.22
N THR A 21 17.84 0.21 3.61
CA THR A 21 17.17 -1.08 3.43
C THR A 21 16.48 -1.21 2.07
N PHE A 22 15.85 -0.13 1.60
CA PHE A 22 14.99 -0.13 0.43
C PHE A 22 15.36 0.93 -0.60
N ILE A 23 15.11 0.60 -1.87
CA ILE A 23 15.07 1.58 -2.95
C ILE A 23 13.61 1.95 -3.20
N PHE A 24 13.25 3.20 -2.92
CA PHE A 24 11.92 3.72 -3.19
C PHE A 24 11.79 4.22 -4.63
N LYS A 25 10.72 3.80 -5.32
CA LYS A 25 10.29 4.33 -6.62
C LYS A 25 8.94 5.00 -6.43
N ILE A 26 8.93 6.32 -6.48
CA ILE A 26 7.75 7.13 -6.15
C ILE A 26 7.35 7.93 -7.37
N ILE A 27 6.08 7.82 -7.75
CA ILE A 27 5.42 8.69 -8.73
C ILE A 27 4.41 9.53 -7.93
N PRO A 28 4.71 10.80 -7.63
CA PRO A 28 3.87 11.58 -6.72
C PRO A 28 2.45 11.81 -7.23
N MET A 29 2.25 11.81 -8.55
CA MET A 29 0.97 12.10 -9.19
C MET A 29 0.88 11.44 -10.56
N LEU A 30 -0.16 10.63 -10.79
CA LEU A 30 -0.43 9.97 -12.08
C LEU A 30 -1.36 10.76 -13.00
N ASN A 31 -2.10 11.74 -12.47
CA ASN A 31 -3.05 12.56 -13.22
C ASN A 31 -2.83 14.07 -13.01
N PRO A 32 -1.65 14.61 -13.36
CA PRO A 32 -1.37 16.04 -13.17
C PRO A 32 -2.37 16.93 -13.90
N ASP A 33 -2.72 16.57 -15.15
CA ASP A 33 -3.63 17.34 -15.97
C ASP A 33 -5.04 17.39 -15.36
N GLY A 34 -5.55 16.25 -14.89
CA GLY A 34 -6.85 16.18 -14.23
C GLY A 34 -6.88 17.04 -12.96
N VAL A 35 -5.83 16.98 -12.14
CA VAL A 35 -5.75 17.77 -10.90
C VAL A 35 -5.73 19.27 -11.19
N ILE A 36 -4.91 19.73 -12.14
CA ILE A 36 -4.82 21.15 -12.53
C ILE A 36 -6.18 21.69 -12.98
N ASN A 37 -6.97 20.85 -13.65
CA ASN A 37 -8.30 21.22 -14.17
C ASN A 37 -9.45 20.95 -13.19
N GLY A 38 -9.17 20.56 -11.94
CA GLY A 38 -10.20 20.28 -10.94
C GLY A 38 -11.00 18.99 -11.19
N ASN A 39 -10.49 18.08 -12.02
CA ASN A 39 -11.12 16.76 -12.21
C ASN A 39 -10.88 15.87 -11.00
N HIS A 40 -11.96 15.32 -10.45
CA HIS A 40 -11.89 14.45 -9.28
C HIS A 40 -11.46 13.00 -9.59
N ARG A 41 -11.65 12.52 -10.83
CA ARG A 41 -11.52 11.09 -11.17
C ARG A 41 -10.89 10.79 -12.51
N CYS A 42 -11.29 11.51 -13.55
CA CYS A 42 -10.90 11.18 -14.91
C CYS A 42 -9.71 12.03 -15.40
N SER A 43 -9.01 11.52 -16.42
CA SER A 43 -8.11 12.31 -17.25
C SER A 43 -8.91 13.38 -18.04
N LEU A 44 -8.20 14.26 -18.77
CA LEU A 44 -8.85 15.23 -19.67
C LEU A 44 -9.65 14.58 -20.81
N ARG A 45 -9.46 13.28 -21.06
CA ARG A 45 -10.25 12.50 -22.03
C ARG A 45 -11.50 11.87 -21.41
N GLY A 46 -11.77 12.11 -20.13
CA GLY A 46 -12.90 11.49 -19.43
C GLY A 46 -12.67 10.03 -19.01
N GLU A 47 -11.42 9.53 -19.08
CA GLU A 47 -11.10 8.14 -18.75
C GLU A 47 -10.67 8.00 -17.27
N ASP A 48 -11.20 7.00 -16.57
CA ASP A 48 -10.68 6.56 -15.27
C ASP A 48 -9.32 5.86 -15.50
N LEU A 49 -8.21 6.54 -15.20
CA LEU A 49 -6.86 6.04 -15.43
C LEU A 49 -6.59 4.73 -14.68
N ASN A 50 -7.25 4.52 -13.52
CA ASN A 50 -7.16 3.27 -12.78
C ASN A 50 -8.06 2.16 -13.38
N ARG A 51 -8.52 2.29 -14.62
CA ARG A 51 -9.09 1.21 -15.44
C ARG A 51 -8.27 0.88 -16.68
N GLN A 52 -7.16 1.60 -16.88
CA GLN A 52 -6.37 1.52 -18.11
C GLN A 52 -5.10 0.66 -17.94
N TRP A 53 -4.87 0.05 -16.78
CA TRP A 53 -3.63 -0.67 -16.51
C TRP A 53 -3.46 -1.97 -17.29
N LEU A 54 -4.55 -2.60 -17.75
CA LEU A 54 -4.46 -3.84 -18.50
C LEU A 54 -3.75 -3.64 -19.84
N SER A 55 -4.12 -2.59 -20.59
CA SER A 55 -3.54 -2.27 -21.90
C SER A 55 -3.49 -0.76 -22.14
N PRO A 56 -2.65 -0.01 -21.39
CA PRO A 56 -2.55 1.43 -21.55
C PRO A 56 -1.89 1.77 -22.89
N SER A 57 -2.26 2.91 -23.48
CA SER A 57 -1.61 3.45 -24.68
C SER A 57 -0.61 4.54 -24.30
N ALA A 58 0.59 4.52 -24.92
CA ALA A 58 1.59 5.58 -24.74
C ALA A 58 1.09 6.96 -25.19
N HIS A 59 0.15 7.01 -26.14
CA HIS A 59 -0.42 8.27 -26.63
C HIS A 59 -1.63 8.72 -25.80
N LEU A 60 -2.51 7.80 -25.40
CA LEU A 60 -3.76 8.16 -24.73
C LEU A 60 -3.63 8.22 -23.20
N GLN A 61 -2.86 7.31 -22.60
CA GLN A 61 -2.61 7.23 -21.16
C GLN A 61 -1.10 7.13 -20.86
N PRO A 62 -0.31 8.15 -21.26
CA PRO A 62 1.16 8.12 -21.15
C PRO A 62 1.64 7.84 -19.72
N THR A 63 0.98 8.43 -18.71
CA THR A 63 1.38 8.25 -17.31
C THR A 63 1.22 6.80 -16.84
N ILE A 64 0.12 6.14 -17.21
CA ILE A 64 -0.11 4.73 -16.88
C ILE A 64 0.80 3.82 -17.71
N TYR A 65 0.98 4.12 -19.00
CA TYR A 65 1.87 3.37 -19.88
C TYR A 65 3.30 3.34 -19.34
N HIS A 66 3.87 4.50 -19.02
CA HIS A 66 5.25 4.59 -18.52
C HIS A 66 5.39 4.09 -17.07
N ALA A 67 4.40 4.27 -16.21
CA ALA A 67 4.40 3.66 -14.87
C ALA A 67 4.42 2.13 -14.94
N LYS A 68 3.58 1.53 -15.80
CA LYS A 68 3.57 0.08 -16.06
C LYS A 68 4.91 -0.37 -16.68
N GLY A 69 5.45 0.41 -17.62
CA GLY A 69 6.74 0.17 -18.26
C GLY A 69 7.91 0.15 -17.26
N LEU A 70 7.94 1.07 -16.29
CA LEU A 70 8.95 1.07 -15.22
C LEU A 70 8.90 -0.23 -14.41
N LEU A 71 7.72 -0.69 -14.04
CA LEU A 71 7.56 -1.93 -13.27
C LEU A 71 7.96 -3.16 -14.08
N TYR A 72 7.64 -3.20 -15.38
CA TYR A 72 8.13 -4.25 -16.27
C TYR A 72 9.64 -4.25 -16.40
N TYR A 73 10.25 -3.08 -16.58
CA TYR A 73 11.70 -2.93 -16.62
C TYR A 73 12.34 -3.45 -15.32
N MET A 74 11.82 -3.03 -14.16
CA MET A 74 12.26 -3.51 -12.86
C MET A 74 12.17 -5.04 -12.73
N SER A 75 11.07 -5.63 -13.19
CA SER A 75 10.91 -7.09 -13.23
C SER A 75 11.95 -7.75 -14.13
N SER A 76 12.20 -7.20 -15.32
CA SER A 76 13.14 -7.75 -16.32
C SER A 76 14.59 -7.77 -15.84
N ILE A 77 14.98 -6.84 -14.96
CA ILE A 77 16.32 -6.77 -14.37
C ILE A 77 16.40 -7.46 -13.00
N GLY A 78 15.39 -8.26 -12.62
CA GLY A 78 15.37 -8.99 -11.35
C GLY A 78 15.19 -8.10 -10.11
N ARG A 79 14.72 -6.85 -10.27
CA ARG A 79 14.50 -5.88 -9.19
C ARG A 79 13.02 -5.56 -8.99
N LYS A 80 12.17 -6.59 -9.09
CA LYS A 80 10.72 -6.47 -8.84
C LYS A 80 10.45 -5.86 -7.46
N PRO A 81 9.47 -4.95 -7.32
CA PRO A 81 9.09 -4.42 -6.00
C PRO A 81 8.64 -5.52 -5.03
N ILE A 82 9.05 -5.40 -3.77
CA ILE A 82 8.54 -6.24 -2.67
C ILE A 82 7.16 -5.76 -2.19
N VAL A 83 6.92 -4.46 -2.29
CA VAL A 83 5.63 -3.81 -2.02
C VAL A 83 5.30 -2.85 -3.17
N PHE A 84 4.06 -2.86 -3.63
CA PHE A 84 3.47 -1.85 -4.50
C PHE A 84 2.26 -1.26 -3.79
N CYS A 85 2.11 0.06 -3.80
CA CYS A 85 0.96 0.72 -3.19
C CYS A 85 0.51 1.92 -4.03
N ASP A 86 -0.74 1.87 -4.46
CA ASP A 86 -1.42 2.92 -5.22
C ASP A 86 -2.32 3.74 -4.28
N PHE A 87 -2.04 5.03 -4.09
CA PHE A 87 -2.71 5.87 -3.09
C PHE A 87 -3.94 6.54 -3.69
N HIS A 88 -5.10 6.31 -3.08
CA HIS A 88 -6.42 6.80 -3.48
C HIS A 88 -7.16 7.44 -2.32
N GLY A 89 -8.25 8.10 -2.65
CA GLY A 89 -9.22 8.53 -1.66
C GLY A 89 -10.61 7.94 -1.92
N HIS A 90 -11.35 7.75 -0.84
CA HIS A 90 -12.56 6.96 -0.81
C HIS A 90 -13.75 7.78 -0.29
N SER A 91 -14.81 7.89 -1.10
CA SER A 91 -15.94 8.79 -0.81
C SER A 91 -16.97 8.24 0.18
N GLN A 92 -17.04 6.91 0.36
CA GLN A 92 -18.11 6.28 1.15
C GLN A 92 -17.63 5.75 2.52
N ARG A 93 -16.54 4.97 2.53
CA ARG A 93 -15.97 4.40 3.75
C ARG A 93 -15.17 5.44 4.54
N LYS A 94 -15.14 5.25 5.87
CA LYS A 94 -14.36 6.02 6.84
C LYS A 94 -13.01 5.35 7.12
N ASN A 95 -12.10 6.10 7.75
CA ASN A 95 -10.71 5.70 8.06
C ASN A 95 -9.83 5.53 6.81
N VAL A 96 -8.61 5.03 7.00
CA VAL A 96 -7.68 4.57 5.97
C VAL A 96 -7.63 3.04 5.98
N PHE A 97 -7.60 2.41 4.82
CA PHE A 97 -7.50 0.95 4.71
C PHE A 97 -6.81 0.52 3.41
N LEU A 98 -6.41 -0.74 3.32
CA LEU A 98 -5.83 -1.32 2.10
C LEU A 98 -6.82 -2.27 1.43
N TYR A 99 -6.94 -2.13 0.12
CA TYR A 99 -7.35 -3.25 -0.72
C TYR A 99 -6.12 -3.99 -1.23
N GLY A 100 -6.13 -5.32 -1.22
CA GLY A 100 -5.06 -6.19 -1.72
C GLY A 100 -5.57 -7.29 -2.66
N CYS A 101 -4.81 -8.35 -2.91
CA CYS A 101 -5.23 -9.41 -3.83
C CYS A 101 -5.03 -10.80 -3.21
N SER A 102 -6.09 -11.62 -3.24
CA SER A 102 -6.10 -13.02 -2.82
C SER A 102 -6.86 -13.86 -3.83
N THR A 103 -6.18 -14.90 -4.31
CA THR A 103 -6.77 -15.93 -5.15
C THR A 103 -7.80 -16.72 -4.37
N LYS A 104 -7.52 -17.11 -3.11
CA LYS A 104 -8.48 -17.86 -2.30
C LYS A 104 -9.77 -17.10 -2.05
N GLU A 105 -9.69 -15.84 -1.63
CA GLU A 105 -10.88 -15.02 -1.38
C GLU A 105 -11.70 -14.83 -2.65
N THR A 106 -11.03 -14.68 -3.80
CA THR A 106 -11.68 -14.52 -5.10
C THR A 106 -12.36 -15.80 -5.57
N LEU A 107 -11.71 -16.95 -5.44
CA LEU A 107 -12.30 -18.26 -5.78
C LEU A 107 -13.47 -18.63 -4.87
N TRP A 108 -13.32 -18.35 -3.57
CA TRP A 108 -14.38 -18.57 -2.58
C TRP A 108 -15.64 -17.77 -2.93
N GLN A 109 -15.50 -16.48 -3.23
CA GLN A 109 -16.65 -15.65 -3.60
C GLN A 109 -17.29 -16.06 -4.93
N ALA A 110 -16.49 -16.57 -5.87
CA ALA A 110 -17.00 -17.08 -7.15
C ALA A 110 -17.77 -18.42 -7.01
N GLY A 111 -17.84 -19.01 -5.82
CA GLY A 111 -18.47 -20.32 -5.59
C GLY A 111 -17.67 -21.49 -6.19
N CYS A 112 -16.40 -21.26 -6.55
CA CYS A 112 -15.53 -22.29 -7.10
C CYS A 112 -14.94 -23.14 -5.96
N THR A 113 -15.60 -24.24 -5.62
CA THR A 113 -15.15 -25.17 -4.57
C THR A 113 -13.99 -26.07 -5.02
N VAL A 114 -13.71 -26.15 -6.32
CA VAL A 114 -12.62 -26.94 -6.89
C VAL A 114 -11.30 -26.18 -6.73
N GLY A 115 -10.41 -26.68 -5.87
CA GLY A 115 -9.03 -26.19 -5.73
C GLY A 115 -8.79 -25.13 -4.65
N ALA A 116 -9.82 -24.54 -4.04
CA ALA A 116 -9.65 -23.51 -3.01
C ALA A 116 -8.99 -24.03 -1.71
N SER A 117 -9.31 -25.27 -1.30
CA SER A 117 -8.72 -25.92 -0.12
C SER A 117 -7.28 -26.41 -0.34
N THR A 118 -6.90 -26.68 -1.60
CA THR A 118 -5.58 -27.22 -1.99
C THR A 118 -4.61 -26.14 -2.46
N LEU A 119 -5.10 -24.94 -2.79
CA LEU A 119 -4.25 -23.82 -3.18
C LEU A 119 -3.36 -23.41 -2.01
N LEU A 120 -2.04 -23.50 -2.16
CA LEU A 120 -1.11 -22.86 -1.25
C LEU A 120 -1.00 -21.39 -1.69
N GLU A 121 -1.53 -20.48 -0.88
CA GLU A 121 -1.43 -19.05 -1.10
C GLU A 121 -0.58 -18.44 0.00
N ASP A 122 0.43 -17.66 -0.38
CA ASP A 122 1.21 -16.86 0.55
C ASP A 122 0.34 -15.75 1.14
N VAL A 123 0.05 -15.82 2.43
CA VAL A 123 -0.77 -14.85 3.17
C VAL A 123 0.02 -13.64 3.66
N SER A 124 1.30 -13.49 3.28
CA SER A 124 2.17 -12.39 3.69
C SER A 124 1.69 -11.00 3.25
N TYR A 125 0.73 -10.94 2.32
CA TYR A 125 0.01 -9.72 1.94
C TYR A 125 -0.88 -9.16 3.05
N ARG A 126 -1.11 -9.90 4.14
CA ARG A 126 -1.86 -9.41 5.31
C ARG A 126 -0.97 -8.78 6.38
N THR A 127 0.35 -8.99 6.30
CA THR A 127 1.27 -8.57 7.36
C THR A 127 1.37 -7.05 7.47
N LEU A 128 1.56 -6.33 6.35
CA LEU A 128 1.62 -4.87 6.36
C LEU A 128 0.31 -4.22 6.85
N PRO A 129 -0.88 -4.60 6.35
CA PRO A 129 -2.14 -4.13 6.91
C PRO A 129 -2.26 -4.31 8.44
N LYS A 130 -1.86 -5.47 8.97
CA LYS A 130 -1.87 -5.73 10.43
C LYS A 130 -0.89 -4.85 11.20
N ILE A 131 0.27 -4.59 10.62
CA ILE A 131 1.26 -3.66 11.20
C ILE A 131 0.66 -2.25 11.25
N LEU A 132 0.07 -1.78 10.15
CA LEU A 132 -0.52 -0.44 10.07
C LEU A 132 -1.71 -0.26 11.02
N ASP A 133 -2.53 -1.29 11.24
CA ASP A 133 -3.65 -1.25 12.20
C ASP A 133 -3.23 -1.00 13.64
N LYS A 134 -1.98 -1.38 13.97
CA LYS A 134 -1.40 -1.12 15.28
C LYS A 134 -0.67 0.22 15.36
N LEU A 135 -0.04 0.63 14.28
CA LEU A 135 0.83 1.81 14.25
C LEU A 135 0.09 3.10 13.95
N ALA A 136 -0.81 3.07 12.97
CA ALA A 136 -1.38 4.28 12.36
C ALA A 136 -2.75 4.58 12.96
N PRO A 137 -2.93 5.71 13.66
CA PRO A 137 -4.20 6.07 14.33
C PRO A 137 -5.41 6.11 13.38
N ALA A 138 -5.16 6.47 12.12
CA ALA A 138 -6.18 6.58 11.07
C ALA A 138 -6.50 5.26 10.34
N PHE A 139 -5.71 4.20 10.55
CA PHE A 139 -5.84 2.96 9.78
C PHE A 139 -6.81 1.98 10.44
N THR A 140 -7.47 1.14 9.63
CA THR A 140 -8.27 0.01 10.14
C THR A 140 -8.14 -1.24 9.27
N MET A 141 -7.71 -2.34 9.88
CA MET A 141 -7.63 -3.65 9.25
C MET A 141 -9.02 -4.18 8.89
N SER A 142 -10.03 -3.88 9.71
CA SER A 142 -11.40 -4.37 9.52
C SER A 142 -12.04 -3.94 8.20
N SER A 143 -11.62 -2.79 7.64
CA SER A 143 -12.11 -2.29 6.35
C SER A 143 -11.28 -2.79 5.16
N CYS A 144 -10.16 -3.47 5.40
CA CYS A 144 -9.34 -4.03 4.33
C CYS A 144 -10.07 -5.17 3.62
N SER A 145 -9.82 -5.33 2.32
CA SER A 145 -10.36 -6.43 1.52
C SER A 145 -9.33 -6.89 0.50
N PHE A 146 -9.15 -8.20 0.35
CA PHE A 146 -8.20 -8.77 -0.61
C PHE A 146 -8.91 -9.48 -1.76
N LEU A 147 -10.24 -9.35 -1.82
CA LEU A 147 -11.04 -9.83 -2.91
C LEU A 147 -10.74 -9.06 -4.22
N VAL A 148 -10.64 -9.80 -5.33
CA VAL A 148 -10.49 -9.25 -6.67
C VAL A 148 -11.80 -9.40 -7.45
N GLU A 149 -12.58 -8.31 -7.52
CA GLU A 149 -13.79 -8.26 -8.34
C GLU A 149 -13.46 -8.14 -9.83
N LYS A 150 -14.31 -8.72 -10.71
CA LYS A 150 -14.15 -8.64 -12.17
C LYS A 150 -14.05 -7.20 -12.68
N SER A 151 -14.82 -6.29 -12.11
CA SER A 151 -14.83 -4.85 -12.47
C SER A 151 -13.54 -4.11 -12.10
N ARG A 152 -12.67 -4.72 -11.29
CA ARG A 152 -11.40 -4.17 -10.82
C ARG A 152 -10.19 -4.83 -11.48
N ALA A 153 -10.41 -5.75 -12.41
CA ALA A 153 -9.35 -6.51 -13.07
C ALA A 153 -8.31 -5.64 -13.78
N SER A 154 -8.70 -4.43 -14.21
CA SER A 154 -7.82 -3.47 -14.90
C SER A 154 -7.29 -2.34 -14.01
N THR A 155 -7.39 -2.48 -12.67
CA THR A 155 -6.78 -1.56 -11.71
C THR A 155 -5.28 -1.83 -11.54
N ALA A 156 -4.53 -0.82 -11.11
CA ALA A 156 -3.10 -0.90 -10.88
C ALA A 156 -2.70 -2.08 -10.00
N ARG A 157 -3.29 -2.16 -8.80
CA ARG A 157 -3.06 -3.22 -7.83
C ARG A 157 -3.19 -4.61 -8.44
N VAL A 158 -4.29 -4.86 -9.17
CA VAL A 158 -4.60 -6.20 -9.70
C VAL A 158 -3.66 -6.56 -10.85
N VAL A 159 -3.37 -5.60 -11.73
CA VAL A 159 -2.43 -5.80 -12.84
C VAL A 159 -1.02 -6.06 -12.32
N VAL A 160 -0.54 -5.27 -11.35
CA VAL A 160 0.79 -5.45 -10.75
C VAL A 160 0.89 -6.78 -9.99
N TRP A 161 -0.17 -7.18 -9.29
CA TRP A 161 -0.23 -8.49 -8.64
C TRP A 161 -0.17 -9.64 -9.65
N ARG A 162 -1.00 -9.59 -10.70
CA ARG A 162 -1.18 -10.69 -11.66
C ARG A 162 -0.07 -10.81 -12.68
N GLU A 163 0.34 -9.69 -13.28
CA GLU A 163 1.31 -9.68 -14.39
C GLU A 163 2.76 -9.64 -13.89
N MET A 164 3.02 -8.99 -12.75
CA MET A 164 4.38 -8.84 -12.21
C MET A 164 4.63 -9.76 -11.01
N GLY A 165 3.60 -10.36 -10.41
CA GLY A 165 3.75 -11.29 -9.29
C GLY A 165 4.19 -10.60 -8.00
N VAL A 166 3.79 -9.34 -7.78
CA VAL A 166 4.02 -8.63 -6.51
C VAL A 166 2.90 -9.02 -5.55
N SER A 167 3.19 -9.87 -4.55
CA SER A 167 2.18 -10.36 -3.60
C SER A 167 1.57 -9.22 -2.76
N ARG A 168 2.41 -8.30 -2.30
CA ARG A 168 2.03 -7.12 -1.52
C ARG A 168 1.71 -5.94 -2.43
N SER A 169 0.75 -6.14 -3.33
CA SER A 169 0.24 -5.11 -4.23
C SER A 169 -1.07 -4.55 -3.65
N TYR A 170 -1.09 -3.27 -3.34
CA TYR A 170 -2.19 -2.63 -2.62
C TYR A 170 -2.75 -1.40 -3.33
N THR A 171 -4.01 -1.12 -3.05
CA THR A 171 -4.60 0.21 -3.16
C THR A 171 -4.81 0.72 -1.73
N MET A 172 -4.17 1.83 -1.36
CA MET A 172 -4.48 2.51 -0.10
C MET A 172 -5.61 3.49 -0.34
N GLU A 173 -6.64 3.41 0.49
CA GLU A 173 -7.86 4.21 0.37
C GLU A 173 -8.00 5.07 1.62
N SER A 174 -7.91 6.39 1.46
CA SER A 174 -8.12 7.35 2.55
C SER A 174 -9.50 7.99 2.43
N SER A 175 -10.31 7.99 3.49
CA SER A 175 -11.63 8.62 3.46
C SER A 175 -11.58 10.09 3.02
N TYR A 176 -12.59 10.56 2.28
CA TYR A 176 -12.80 12.01 2.09
C TYR A 176 -13.38 12.70 3.32
N CYS A 177 -13.95 11.92 4.24
CA CYS A 177 -14.53 12.44 5.48
C CYS A 177 -13.50 12.36 6.60
N GLY A 178 -13.38 11.21 7.27
CA GLY A 178 -12.58 11.09 8.48
C GLY A 178 -12.72 9.72 9.13
N CYS A 179 -12.38 9.64 10.42
CA CYS A 179 -12.37 8.37 11.15
C CYS A 179 -13.66 8.14 11.95
N ASN A 180 -14.05 6.88 12.10
CA ASN A 180 -15.11 6.45 13.03
C ASN A 180 -14.61 5.55 14.15
N GLN A 181 -13.30 5.38 14.27
CA GLN A 181 -12.63 4.63 15.33
C GLN A 181 -11.28 5.29 15.66
N GLY A 182 -10.65 4.82 16.74
CA GLY A 182 -9.32 5.27 17.15
C GLY A 182 -9.30 6.71 17.69
N PRO A 183 -8.10 7.28 17.90
CA PRO A 183 -7.92 8.62 18.46
C PRO A 183 -8.58 9.74 17.65
N TYR A 184 -8.80 9.51 16.34
CA TYR A 184 -9.42 10.47 15.43
C TYR A 184 -10.93 10.24 15.23
N GLN A 185 -11.55 9.37 16.04
CA GLN A 185 -12.98 9.10 15.93
C GLN A 185 -13.81 10.39 15.98
N GLY A 186 -14.65 10.59 14.97
CA GLY A 186 -15.53 11.76 14.87
C GLY A 186 -14.85 13.00 14.28
N LEU A 187 -13.53 12.96 14.04
CA LEU A 187 -12.80 14.05 13.39
C LEU A 187 -12.80 13.88 11.87
N GLN A 188 -12.81 15.01 11.17
CA GLN A 188 -12.60 15.08 9.72
C GLN A 188 -11.09 15.00 9.43
N PHE A 189 -10.71 14.33 8.35
CA PHE A 189 -9.33 14.34 7.88
C PHE A 189 -8.93 15.72 7.39
N GLY A 190 -7.87 16.25 7.99
CA GLY A 190 -7.06 17.33 7.46
C GLY A 190 -5.82 16.79 6.76
N THR A 191 -4.94 17.73 6.38
CA THR A 191 -3.66 17.39 5.74
C THR A 191 -2.71 16.71 6.72
N SER A 192 -2.76 17.06 8.01
CA SER A 192 -1.92 16.49 9.06
C SER A 192 -2.09 14.98 9.19
N GLU A 193 -3.33 14.49 9.22
CA GLU A 193 -3.59 13.05 9.39
C GLU A 193 -3.19 12.25 8.14
N LEU A 194 -3.33 12.85 6.95
CA LEU A 194 -2.87 12.23 5.69
C LEU A 194 -1.34 12.21 5.57
N GLU A 195 -0.66 13.23 6.11
CA GLU A 195 0.80 13.27 6.20
C GLU A 195 1.31 12.26 7.24
N GLU A 196 0.68 12.19 8.42
CA GLU A 196 0.98 11.19 9.44
C GLU A 196 0.82 9.77 8.90
N MET A 197 -0.31 9.46 8.24
CA MET A 197 -0.52 8.15 7.60
C MET A 197 0.60 7.83 6.59
N GLY A 198 1.09 8.84 5.86
CA GLY A 198 2.20 8.69 4.93
C GLY A 198 3.53 8.33 5.62
N ALA A 199 3.80 8.90 6.79
CA ALA A 199 4.96 8.56 7.62
C ALA A 199 4.81 7.18 8.28
N MET A 200 3.63 6.89 8.83
CA MET A 200 3.30 5.59 9.44
C MET A 200 3.37 4.44 8.43
N PHE A 201 3.01 4.71 7.16
CA PHE A 201 3.22 3.74 6.09
C PHE A 201 4.70 3.38 5.93
N CYS A 202 5.60 4.37 5.97
CA CYS A 202 7.04 4.13 5.87
C CYS A 202 7.56 3.32 7.05
N LEU A 203 7.17 3.69 8.28
CA LEU A 203 7.51 2.94 9.49
C LEU A 203 7.00 1.48 9.41
N GLY A 204 5.78 1.29 8.92
CA GLY A 204 5.21 -0.04 8.70
C GLY A 204 6.00 -0.89 7.70
N LEU A 205 6.63 -0.28 6.68
CA LEU A 205 7.53 -0.99 5.76
C LEU A 205 8.81 -1.46 6.44
N LEU A 206 9.38 -0.67 7.34
CA LEU A 206 10.57 -1.08 8.09
C LEU A 206 10.25 -2.26 8.99
N ILE A 207 9.16 -2.18 9.76
CA ILE A 207 8.72 -3.26 10.66
C ILE A 207 8.38 -4.52 9.87
N LEU A 208 7.81 -4.37 8.67
CA LEU A 208 7.58 -5.50 7.78
C LEU A 208 8.88 -6.23 7.43
N GLU A 209 9.97 -5.51 7.18
CA GLU A 209 11.29 -6.11 6.90
C GLU A 209 11.92 -6.71 8.16
N LEU A 210 11.83 -6.02 9.30
CA LEU A 210 12.36 -6.53 10.56
C LEU A 210 11.71 -7.86 10.95
N LYS A 211 10.42 -8.03 10.66
CA LYS A 211 9.68 -9.31 10.85
C LYS A 211 9.91 -10.33 9.72
N SER A 212 10.64 -9.99 8.68
CA SER A 212 10.96 -10.92 7.58
C SER A 212 11.98 -11.94 8.06
N MET A 213 11.81 -13.22 7.68
CA MET A 213 12.76 -14.27 8.04
C MET A 213 14.16 -14.05 7.45
N ASN A 214 14.28 -13.17 6.45
CA ASN A 214 15.54 -12.83 5.79
C ASN A 214 16.15 -11.52 6.34
N CYS A 215 15.65 -10.99 7.45
CA CYS A 215 16.18 -9.78 8.05
C CYS A 215 17.65 -9.97 8.46
N SER A 216 18.51 -9.04 8.05
CA SER A 216 19.94 -9.09 8.42
C SER A 216 20.12 -8.80 9.91
N TYR A 217 20.97 -9.58 10.58
CA TYR A 217 21.33 -9.35 11.98
C TYR A 217 21.85 -7.91 12.22
N HIS A 218 22.55 -7.34 11.24
CA HIS A 218 23.03 -5.95 11.29
C HIS A 218 21.89 -4.93 11.26
N LEU A 219 20.79 -5.23 10.57
CA LEU A 219 19.61 -4.38 10.53
C LEU A 219 18.87 -4.41 11.87
N LEU A 220 18.75 -5.59 12.50
CA LEU A 220 18.16 -5.77 13.82
C LEU A 220 18.92 -4.98 14.89
N ALA A 221 20.25 -5.13 14.96
CA ALA A 221 21.09 -4.42 15.93
C ALA A 221 20.95 -2.89 15.83
N ARG A 222 20.86 -2.36 14.60
CA ARG A 222 20.66 -0.91 14.38
C ARG A 222 19.24 -0.45 14.68
N ALA A 223 18.25 -1.32 14.56
CA ALA A 223 16.88 -1.03 14.96
C ALA A 223 16.75 -0.94 16.49
N GLU A 224 17.47 -1.79 17.25
CA GLU A 224 17.53 -1.76 18.72
C GLU A 224 18.05 -0.41 19.23
N ASP A 225 19.16 0.06 18.65
CA ASP A 225 19.76 1.36 18.98
C ASP A 225 18.84 2.56 18.68
N SER A 226 17.88 2.40 17.76
CA SER A 226 16.95 3.46 17.36
C SER A 226 15.65 3.51 18.17
N THR A 227 15.53 2.74 19.27
CA THR A 227 14.33 2.62 20.13
C THR A 227 13.07 2.11 19.43
N LEU A 228 13.19 1.53 18.23
CA LEU A 228 12.07 0.95 17.50
C LEU A 228 11.54 -0.34 18.15
N LEU A 229 12.40 -1.08 18.85
CA LEU A 229 12.07 -2.37 19.46
C LEU A 229 11.49 -2.26 20.87
N SER A 230 11.69 -1.14 21.58
CA SER A 230 10.95 -0.89 22.83
C SER A 230 9.45 -0.68 22.59
N ALA A 231 9.07 -0.23 21.39
CA ALA A 231 7.67 -0.19 20.97
C ALA A 231 7.11 -1.58 20.58
N GLU A 232 7.97 -2.60 20.35
CA GLU A 232 7.54 -3.99 20.13
C GLU A 232 7.22 -4.73 21.43
N GLU A 233 7.97 -4.50 22.51
CA GLU A 233 7.73 -5.18 23.80
C GLU A 233 6.33 -4.84 24.38
N ASP A 234 5.90 -3.58 24.25
CA ASP A 234 4.53 -3.17 24.59
C ASP A 234 3.47 -3.76 23.63
N LEU A 235 3.85 -4.09 22.39
CA LEU A 235 2.95 -4.56 21.33
C LEU A 235 2.70 -6.07 21.37
N ASP A 236 3.69 -6.85 21.79
CA ASP A 236 3.58 -8.31 21.96
C ASP A 236 2.82 -8.67 23.25
N HIS A 237 2.92 -7.85 24.30
CA HIS A 237 2.13 -8.03 25.53
C HIS A 237 0.61 -7.86 25.29
N HIS A 238 0.20 -7.18 24.22
CA HIS A 238 -1.20 -7.04 23.79
C HIS A 238 -1.67 -8.09 22.78
N LEU A 239 -0.78 -8.96 22.27
CA LEU A 239 -1.15 -10.07 21.38
C LEU A 239 -1.45 -11.38 22.11
N GLN A 240 -1.10 -11.46 23.40
CA GLN A 240 -1.37 -12.62 24.26
C GLN A 240 -2.65 -12.47 25.11
N ARG A 241 -3.46 -11.43 24.88
CA ARG A 241 -4.80 -11.24 25.47
C ARG A 241 -5.84 -11.12 24.37
#